data_AF-A0A7J7VWV7-F1
#
_entry.id   AF-A0A7J7VWV7-F1
#
_cell.length_a   1.000
_cell.length_b   1.000
_cell.length_c   1.000
_cell.angle_alpha   90.00
_cell.angle_beta   90.00
_cell.angle_gamma   90.00
#
_symmetry.space_group_name_H-M   'P 1'
#
loop_
_entity.id
_entity.type
_entity.pdbx_description
1 polymer ?
#
loop_
_entity_poly.entity_id
_entity_poly.type
_entity_poly.pdbx_seq_one_letter_code
_entity_poly.pdbx_strand_id
1 'polypeptide(L)'
;MYTLLSGLYKYVFQKDEYCILILGLDNAGKTYYAECHGVIYVIDSTDEDRLSESKQAFEKMVMSEALDGVPILVLANKQDVETCLSIPDIKTAFSDCTSKIGRRDCLTQACSALTGKGVREGIEWMVKCVVRNVHRPPRQRDIT
;
A
#
# COMPACT_ATOMS: atom_id res chain seq x y z
N MET A 1 -42.46 4.54 -6.26
CA MET A 1 -41.89 3.74 -7.38
C MET A 1 -40.59 4.36 -7.91
N TYR A 2 -40.52 5.69 -8.10
CA TYR A 2 -39.30 6.39 -8.54
C TYR A 2 -38.08 6.19 -7.63
N THR A 3 -38.26 6.19 -6.31
CA THR A 3 -37.18 6.04 -5.33
C THR A 3 -36.48 4.67 -5.37
N LEU A 4 -37.24 3.62 -5.68
CA LEU A 4 -36.72 2.25 -5.82
C LEU A 4 -35.93 2.08 -7.12
N LEU A 5 -36.45 2.61 -8.23
CA LEU A 5 -35.78 2.59 -9.53
C LEU A 5 -34.49 3.44 -9.51
N SER A 6 -34.52 4.62 -8.89
CA SER A 6 -33.32 5.45 -8.72
C SER A 6 -32.29 4.80 -7.79
N GLY A 7 -32.75 4.12 -6.73
CA GLY A 7 -31.88 3.38 -5.82
C GLY A 7 -31.19 2.20 -6.50
N LEU A 8 -31.94 1.43 -7.31
CA LEU A 8 -31.41 0.31 -8.09
C LEU A 8 -30.43 0.79 -9.16
N TYR A 9 -30.74 1.89 -9.86
CA TYR A 9 -29.84 2.48 -10.84
C TYR A 9 -28.53 2.92 -10.19
N LYS A 10 -28.58 3.65 -9.07
CA LYS A 10 -27.37 4.01 -8.32
C LYS A 10 -26.58 2.77 -7.91
N TYR A 11 -27.24 1.74 -7.38
CA TYR A 11 -26.56 0.50 -6.99
C TYR A 11 -25.86 -0.22 -8.15
N VAL A 12 -26.51 -0.31 -9.33
CA VAL A 12 -25.96 -1.02 -10.49
C VAL A 12 -24.80 -0.26 -11.16
N PHE A 13 -24.82 1.07 -11.12
CA PHE A 13 -23.81 1.90 -11.80
C PHE A 13 -22.76 2.53 -10.87
N GLN A 14 -22.86 2.28 -9.56
CA GLN A 14 -21.92 2.79 -8.56
C GLN A 14 -20.55 2.12 -8.70
N LYS A 15 -19.50 2.95 -8.80
CA LYS A 15 -18.10 2.50 -8.78
C LYS A 15 -17.44 2.98 -7.50
N ASP A 16 -16.70 2.08 -6.87
CA ASP A 16 -15.88 2.40 -5.71
C ASP A 16 -14.59 3.10 -6.16
N GLU A 17 -14.23 4.17 -5.46
CA GLU A 17 -12.97 4.89 -5.63
C GLU A 17 -11.97 4.53 -4.53
N TYR A 18 -10.78 4.12 -4.95
CA TYR A 18 -9.70 3.66 -4.09
C TYR A 18 -8.59 4.71 -4.04
N CYS A 19 -8.40 5.37 -2.90
CA CYS A 19 -7.23 6.21 -2.65
C CYS A 19 -6.06 5.33 -2.16
N ILE A 20 -5.04 5.11 -2.99
CA ILE A 20 -3.82 4.38 -2.62
C ILE A 20 -2.65 5.36 -2.62
N LEU A 21 -1.91 5.42 -1.52
CA LEU A 21 -0.69 6.22 -1.44
C LEU A 21 0.51 5.39 -1.81
N ILE A 22 1.27 5.84 -2.79
CA ILE A 22 2.56 5.26 -3.15
C ILE A 22 3.64 6.14 -2.54
N LEU A 23 4.43 5.56 -1.64
CA LEU A 23 5.50 6.23 -0.92
C LEU A 23 6.85 5.59 -1.24
N GLY A 24 7.88 6.42 -1.23
CA GLY A 24 9.29 5.99 -1.29
C GLY A 24 10.09 6.75 -0.23
N LEU A 25 11.41 6.80 -0.41
CA LEU A 25 12.34 7.36 0.58
C LEU A 25 12.01 8.81 0.98
N ASP A 26 11.58 9.65 0.04
CA ASP A 26 11.23 11.06 0.30
C ASP A 26 9.92 11.24 1.09
N ASN A 27 9.13 10.18 1.27
CA ASN A 27 7.84 10.19 1.97
C ASN A 27 6.93 11.37 1.56
N ALA A 28 6.93 11.76 0.29
CA ALA A 28 6.02 12.77 -0.22
C ALA A 28 4.58 12.23 -0.14
N GLY A 29 3.65 13.00 0.44
CA GLY A 29 2.24 12.59 0.55
C GLY A 29 1.70 12.37 1.97
N LYS A 30 2.46 12.70 3.02
CA LYS A 30 2.01 12.62 4.43
C LYS A 30 0.68 13.32 4.73
N THR A 31 0.37 14.37 4.00
CA THR A 31 -0.88 15.14 4.12
C THR A 31 -2.13 14.33 3.77
N TYR A 32 -1.98 13.22 3.04
CA TYR A 32 -3.09 12.40 2.55
C TYR A 32 -3.30 11.11 3.36
N TYR A 33 -2.54 10.91 4.46
CA TYR A 33 -2.66 9.68 5.28
C TYR A 33 -4.07 9.45 5.82
N ALA A 34 -4.80 10.52 6.14
CA ALA A 34 -6.17 10.41 6.63
C ALA A 34 -7.16 9.92 5.57
N GLU A 35 -6.84 10.07 4.28
CA GLU A 35 -7.76 9.78 3.18
C GLU A 35 -7.46 8.46 2.45
N CYS A 36 -6.26 7.89 2.65
CA CYS A 36 -5.85 6.71 1.91
C CYS A 36 -6.52 5.43 2.44
N HIS A 37 -6.95 4.54 1.55
CA HIS A 37 -7.45 3.22 1.91
C HIS A 37 -6.32 2.19 2.03
N GLY A 38 -5.16 2.43 1.41
CA GLY A 38 -4.00 1.56 1.44
C GLY A 38 -2.71 2.31 1.14
N VAL A 39 -1.58 1.75 1.58
CA VAL A 39 -0.25 2.31 1.32
C VAL A 39 0.63 1.30 0.60
N ILE A 40 1.28 1.72 -0.48
CA ILE A 40 2.33 0.99 -1.17
C ILE A 40 3.65 1.67 -0.86
N TYR A 41 4.54 1.00 -0.16
CA TYR A 41 5.88 1.48 0.13
C TYR A 41 6.90 0.80 -0.79
N VAL A 42 7.60 1.58 -1.61
CA VAL A 42 8.54 1.05 -2.61
C VAL A 42 9.97 1.16 -2.08
N ILE A 43 10.66 0.03 -2.03
CA ILE A 43 12.08 -0.07 -1.68
C ILE A 43 12.87 -0.34 -2.96
N ASP A 44 13.94 0.41 -3.18
CA ASP A 44 14.92 0.13 -4.23
C ASP A 44 15.90 -0.94 -3.73
N SER A 45 15.75 -2.18 -4.19
CA SER A 45 16.57 -3.30 -3.69
C SER A 45 18.04 -3.23 -4.12
N THR A 46 18.43 -2.34 -5.03
CA THR A 46 19.84 -2.18 -5.43
C THR A 46 20.59 -1.15 -4.59
N ASP A 47 19.90 -0.42 -3.74
CA ASP A 47 20.46 0.73 -3.02
C ASP A 47 20.56 0.46 -1.51
N GLU A 48 21.63 -0.21 -1.13
CA GLU A 48 21.88 -0.59 0.26
C GLU A 48 22.21 0.63 1.13
N ASP A 49 22.93 1.61 0.59
CA ASP A 49 23.31 2.84 1.31
C ASP A 49 22.05 3.59 1.79
N ARG A 50 21.05 3.73 0.92
CA ARG A 50 19.78 4.40 1.23
C ARG A 50 18.76 3.50 1.94
N LEU A 51 19.05 2.22 2.15
CA LEU A 51 18.15 1.30 2.86
C LEU A 51 17.92 1.76 4.31
N SER A 52 18.95 2.29 4.96
CA SER A 52 18.89 2.81 6.33
C SER A 52 17.95 4.03 6.45
N GLU A 53 18.02 4.94 5.48
CA GLU A 53 17.13 6.10 5.38
C GLU A 53 15.69 5.67 5.08
N SER A 54 15.53 4.72 4.14
CA SER A 54 14.23 4.11 3.81
C SER A 54 13.59 3.44 5.03
N LYS A 55 14.38 2.76 5.87
CA LYS A 55 13.89 2.19 7.14
C LYS A 55 13.36 3.27 8.08
N GLN A 56 14.10 4.36 8.29
CA GLN A 56 13.65 5.47 9.14
C GLN A 56 12.39 6.15 8.59
N ALA A 57 12.32 6.29 7.27
CA ALA A 57 11.16 6.81 6.56
C ALA A 57 9.91 5.92 6.77
N PHE A 58 10.06 4.60 6.59
CA PHE A 58 9.02 3.62 6.82
C PHE A 58 8.56 3.58 8.28
N GLU A 59 9.49 3.64 9.23
CA GLU A 59 9.18 3.65 10.66
C GLU A 59 8.29 4.83 11.04
N LYS A 60 8.64 6.05 10.59
CA LYS A 60 7.83 7.26 10.80
C LYS A 60 6.44 7.14 10.20
N MET A 61 6.31 6.47 9.05
CA MET A 61 5.03 6.22 8.40
C MET A 61 4.17 5.25 9.23
N VAL A 62 4.71 4.10 9.62
CA VAL A 62 3.97 3.06 10.37
C VAL A 62 3.48 3.59 11.72
N MET A 63 4.28 4.42 12.39
CA MET A 63 3.95 5.05 13.67
C MET A 63 2.86 6.13 13.58
N SER A 64 2.44 6.55 12.37
CA SER A 64 1.38 7.54 12.23
C SER A 64 0.02 6.94 12.57
N GLU A 65 -0.68 7.57 13.52
CA GLU A 65 -2.06 7.21 13.90
C GLU A 65 -3.04 7.36 12.73
N ALA A 66 -2.76 8.28 11.79
CA ALA A 66 -3.58 8.49 10.59
C ALA A 66 -3.57 7.26 9.66
N LEU A 67 -2.62 6.34 9.80
CA LEU A 67 -2.54 5.09 9.05
C LEU A 67 -2.96 3.88 9.88
N ASP A 68 -3.61 4.08 11.03
CA ASP A 68 -4.05 2.94 11.82
C ASP A 68 -5.09 2.09 11.09
N GLY A 69 -4.91 0.77 11.17
CA GLY A 69 -5.70 -0.21 10.43
C GLY A 69 -5.53 -0.20 8.90
N VAL A 70 -4.72 0.69 8.32
CA VAL A 70 -4.53 0.78 6.87
C VAL A 70 -3.56 -0.32 6.39
N PRO A 71 -3.91 -1.12 5.37
CA PRO A 71 -3.03 -2.15 4.83
C PRO A 71 -1.80 -1.54 4.16
N ILE A 72 -0.65 -2.23 4.31
CA ILE A 72 0.65 -1.79 3.80
C ILE A 72 1.22 -2.86 2.87
N LEU A 73 1.48 -2.51 1.62
CA LEU A 73 2.23 -3.34 0.67
C LEU A 73 3.63 -2.78 0.53
N VAL A 74 4.65 -3.56 0.89
CA VAL A 74 6.04 -3.24 0.63
C VAL A 74 6.46 -3.89 -0.68
N LEU A 75 6.79 -3.08 -1.68
CA LEU A 75 7.33 -3.53 -2.96
C LEU A 75 8.85 -3.44 -2.93
N ALA A 76 9.53 -4.58 -2.90
CA ALA A 76 10.97 -4.68 -3.09
C ALA A 76 11.26 -4.67 -4.60
N ASN A 77 11.59 -3.50 -5.13
CA ASN A 77 11.71 -3.25 -6.56
C ASN A 77 13.13 -3.50 -7.08
N LYS A 78 13.27 -3.64 -8.40
CA LYS A 78 14.51 -3.97 -9.13
C LYS A 78 15.07 -5.36 -8.85
N GLN A 79 14.18 -6.33 -8.61
CA GLN A 79 14.54 -7.74 -8.45
C GLN A 79 15.01 -8.40 -9.76
N ASP A 80 15.08 -7.64 -10.86
CA ASP A 80 15.73 -8.02 -12.12
C ASP A 80 17.25 -7.82 -12.13
N VAL A 81 17.82 -7.12 -11.14
CA VAL A 81 19.27 -6.86 -11.03
C VAL A 81 19.93 -7.92 -10.16
N GLU A 82 21.02 -8.54 -10.62
CA GLU A 82 21.69 -9.64 -9.90
C GLU A 82 22.25 -9.24 -8.53
N THR A 83 22.70 -8.00 -8.38
CA THR A 83 23.27 -7.47 -7.12
C THR A 83 22.21 -6.87 -6.20
N CYS A 84 20.92 -7.13 -6.43
CA CYS A 84 19.86 -6.63 -5.56
C CYS A 84 19.76 -7.41 -4.25
N LEU A 85 19.29 -6.74 -3.21
CA LEU A 85 18.98 -7.34 -1.93
C LEU A 85 17.82 -8.34 -2.06
N SER A 86 17.97 -9.48 -1.39
CA SER A 86 16.92 -10.49 -1.34
C SER A 86 15.78 -10.05 -0.41
N ILE A 87 14.59 -10.64 -0.58
CA ILE A 87 13.45 -10.38 0.31
C ILE A 87 13.75 -10.71 1.77
N PRO A 88 14.42 -11.84 2.11
CA PRO A 88 14.89 -12.09 3.46
C PRO A 88 15.78 -10.98 4.04
N ASP A 89 16.71 -10.43 3.25
CA ASP A 89 17.62 -9.39 3.72
C ASP A 89 16.87 -8.09 4.02
N ILE A 90 15.96 -7.70 3.13
CA ILE A 90 15.08 -6.54 3.34
C ILE A 90 14.21 -6.75 4.59
N LYS A 91 13.60 -7.93 4.76
CA LYS A 91 12.82 -8.23 5.97
C LYS A 91 13.66 -8.16 7.24
N THR A 92 14.91 -8.60 7.16
CA THR A 92 15.86 -8.55 8.28
C THR A 92 16.21 -7.10 8.63
N ALA A 93 16.50 -6.26 7.63
CA ALA A 93 16.78 -4.83 7.82
C ALA A 93 15.59 -4.08 8.46
N PHE A 94 14.36 -4.45 8.10
CA PHE A 94 13.12 -3.84 8.57
C PHE A 94 12.48 -4.58 9.78
N SER A 95 13.17 -5.55 10.37
CA SER A 95 12.64 -6.37 11.47
C SER A 95 12.14 -5.54 12.66
N ASP A 96 12.85 -4.47 13.02
CA ASP A 96 12.45 -3.53 14.10
C ASP A 96 11.13 -2.79 13.83
N CYS A 97 10.75 -2.65 12.55
CA CYS A 97 9.48 -2.04 12.17
C CYS A 97 8.32 -3.04 12.23
N THR A 98 8.59 -4.34 12.22
CA THR A 98 7.56 -5.39 12.19
C THR A 98 6.68 -5.35 13.43
N SER A 99 7.26 -5.09 14.61
CA SER A 99 6.50 -4.92 15.86
C SER A 99 5.58 -3.70 15.83
N LYS A 100 5.94 -2.66 15.07
CA LYS A 100 5.20 -1.39 14.96
C LYS A 100 4.03 -1.47 13.98
N ILE A 101 4.06 -2.40 13.03
CA ILE A 101 2.96 -2.65 12.08
C ILE A 101 1.69 -3.11 12.82
N GLY A 102 1.85 -3.76 13.98
CA GLY A 102 0.74 -4.19 14.80
C GLY A 102 -0.11 -5.26 14.12
N ARG A 103 -1.44 -5.06 14.10
CA ARG A 103 -2.40 -6.02 13.51
C ARG A 103 -2.79 -5.69 12.07
N ARG A 104 -2.14 -4.72 11.44
CA ARG A 104 -2.42 -4.31 10.06
C ARG A 104 -2.01 -5.41 9.10
N ASP A 105 -2.76 -5.55 8.00
CA ASP A 105 -2.32 -6.40 6.90
C ASP A 105 -1.04 -5.81 6.30
N CYS A 106 0.03 -6.61 6.27
CA CYS A 106 1.29 -6.21 5.65
C CYS A 106 1.87 -7.34 4.80
N LEU A 107 2.24 -7.03 3.56
CA LEU A 107 2.90 -7.95 2.64
C LEU A 107 4.18 -7.32 2.10
N THR A 108 5.26 -8.09 2.05
CA THR A 108 6.46 -7.75 1.28
C THR A 108 6.50 -8.59 0.02
N GLN A 109 6.48 -7.93 -1.14
CA GLN A 109 6.43 -8.57 -2.45
C GLN A 109 7.66 -8.17 -3.26
N ALA A 110 8.35 -9.18 -3.81
CA ALA A 110 9.39 -8.97 -4.81
C ALA A 110 8.77 -8.48 -6.11
N CYS A 111 9.30 -7.40 -6.68
CA CYS A 111 8.84 -6.91 -7.98
C CYS A 111 9.97 -6.34 -8.85
N SER A 112 9.65 -6.22 -10.12
CA SER A 112 10.45 -5.47 -11.09
C SER A 112 9.50 -4.56 -11.84
N ALA A 113 9.58 -3.25 -11.59
CA ALA A 113 8.79 -2.25 -12.29
C ALA A 113 9.12 -2.22 -13.81
N LEU A 114 10.34 -2.63 -14.20
CA LEU A 114 10.77 -2.72 -15.59
C LEU A 114 10.06 -3.84 -16.35
N THR A 115 9.96 -5.02 -15.75
CA THR A 115 9.36 -6.21 -16.38
C THR A 115 7.89 -6.40 -16.05
N GLY A 116 7.39 -5.71 -15.01
CA GLY A 116 6.04 -5.87 -14.46
C GLY A 116 5.87 -7.08 -13.54
N LYS A 117 6.90 -7.93 -13.38
CA LYS A 117 6.84 -9.13 -12.53
C LYS A 117 6.57 -8.75 -11.07
N GLY A 118 5.62 -9.44 -10.42
CA GLY A 118 5.30 -9.26 -9.00
C GLY A 118 4.45 -8.03 -8.66
N VAL A 119 4.29 -7.09 -9.62
CA VAL A 119 3.49 -5.88 -9.40
C VAL A 119 2.01 -6.22 -9.33
N ARG A 120 1.50 -7.01 -10.29
CA ARG A 120 0.07 -7.35 -10.34
C ARG A 120 -0.36 -8.09 -9.08
N GLU A 121 0.41 -9.08 -8.65
CA GLU A 121 0.15 -9.90 -7.48
C GLU A 121 0.10 -9.05 -6.20
N GLY A 122 1.03 -8.10 -6.07
CA GLY A 122 1.02 -7.14 -4.96
C GLY A 122 -0.23 -6.25 -4.98
N ILE A 123 -0.60 -5.70 -6.13
CA ILE A 123 -1.80 -4.85 -6.26
C ILE A 123 -3.08 -5.64 -5.99
N GLU A 124 -3.21 -6.86 -6.50
CA GLU A 124 -4.35 -7.73 -6.23
C GLU A 124 -4.49 -8.05 -4.73
N TRP A 125 -3.38 -8.27 -4.04
CA TRP A 125 -3.38 -8.42 -2.58
C TRP A 125 -3.86 -7.15 -1.88
N MET A 126 -3.35 -5.98 -2.29
CA MET A 126 -3.74 -4.68 -1.73
C MET A 126 -5.25 -4.45 -1.87
N VAL A 127 -5.81 -4.67 -3.06
CA VAL A 127 -7.25 -4.51 -3.31
C VAL A 127 -8.07 -5.42 -2.39
N LYS A 128 -7.68 -6.68 -2.23
CA LYS A 128 -8.38 -7.61 -1.30
C LYS A 128 -8.37 -7.10 0.14
N CYS A 129 -7.23 -6.59 0.60
CA CYS A 129 -7.12 -6.03 1.95
C CYS A 129 -7.98 -4.77 2.13
N VAL A 130 -7.98 -3.86 1.15
CA VAL A 130 -8.80 -2.65 1.19
C VAL A 130 -10.29 -2.97 1.20
N VAL A 131 -10.75 -3.87 0.33
CA VAL A 131 -12.16 -4.28 0.26
C VAL A 131 -12.63 -4.93 1.57
N ARG A 132 -11.75 -5.69 2.24
CA ARG A 132 -12.04 -6.31 3.53
C ARG A 132 -12.03 -5.31 4.70
N ASN A 133 -11.41 -4.14 4.52
CA ASN A 133 -11.22 -3.18 5.61
C ASN A 133 -12.51 -2.40 5.90
N VAL A 134 -13.32 -2.94 6.81
CA VAL A 134 -14.58 -2.32 7.28
C VAL A 134 -14.38 -0.98 8.00
N HIS A 135 -13.20 -0.71 8.56
CA HIS A 135 -12.93 0.54 9.28
C HIS A 135 -12.66 1.72 8.34
N ARG A 136 -12.25 1.44 7.10
CA ARG A 136 -11.96 2.46 6.09
C ARG A 136 -12.40 2.00 4.69
N PRO A 137 -13.73 1.89 4.46
CA PRO A 137 -14.25 1.40 3.19
C PRO A 137 -13.97 2.39 2.05
N PRO A 138 -13.87 1.91 0.79
CA PRO A 138 -13.75 2.76 -0.39
C PRO A 138 -14.84 3.83 -0.47
N ARG A 139 -14.50 4.99 -1.03
CA ARG A 139 -15.48 6.07 -1.24
C ARG A 139 -16.37 5.71 -2.42
N GLN A 140 -17.66 5.93 -2.25
CA GLN A 140 -18.62 5.79 -3.33
C GLN A 140 -18.56 7.02 -4.23
N ARG A 141 -18.33 6.82 -5.53
CA ARG A 141 -18.41 7.94 -6.47
C ARG A 141 -19.88 8.30 -6.72
N ASP A 142 -20.25 9.52 -6.35
CA ASP A 142 -21.56 10.05 -6.72
C ASP A 142 -21.63 10.22 -8.24
N ILE A 143 -22.54 9.48 -8.87
CA ILE A 143 -22.88 9.66 -10.28
C ILE A 143 -23.74 10.93 -10.34
N THR A 144 -23.11 12.05 -10.69
CA THR A 144 -23.80 13.29 -11.04
C THR A 144 -24.30 13.25 -12.47
#